data_AF-A0A318VKK6-F1
#
_entry.id   AF-A0A318VKK6-F1
#
_cell.length_a   1.000
_cell.length_b   1.000
_cell.length_c   1.000
_cell.angle_alpha   90.00
_cell.angle_beta   90.00
_cell.angle_gamma   90.00
#
_symmetry.space_group_name_H-M   'P 1'
#
loop_
_entity.id
_entity.type
_entity.pdbx_description
1 polymer ?
#
loop_
_entity_poly.entity_id
_entity_poly.type
_entity_poly.pdbx_seq_one_letter_code
_entity_poly.pdbx_strand_id
1 'polypeptide(L)'
;MLSTYRKALALLSRKEKRRGGLVLGMVIVMAVLETVGVASVMPFLSVLGNPEVVQTNPVLNTVYEGLGFTSVDAFILALGAAAFGLILFSAFFRSLTHYAMNRFVAMRRHSIGKRVLEMATGQPHGAVLSGSQAPAHLESTAWFSRRQRMPGRGSR
;
A
#
# COMPACT_ATOMS: atom_id res chain seq x y z
N MET A 1 -6.25 8.22 15.51
CA MET A 1 -5.59 7.72 14.28
C MET A 1 -4.87 6.39 14.51
N LEU A 2 -3.82 6.31 15.36
CA LEU A 2 -3.08 5.05 15.60
C LEU A 2 -3.93 3.90 16.20
N SER A 3 -4.93 4.24 17.01
CA SER A 3 -5.86 3.25 17.58
C SER A 3 -6.69 2.53 16.51
N THR A 4 -7.05 3.21 15.43
CA THR A 4 -7.77 2.64 14.28
C THR A 4 -6.90 1.66 13.52
N TYR A 5 -5.63 2.01 13.25
CA TYR A 5 -4.64 1.11 12.64
C TYR A 5 -4.39 -0.13 13.51
N ARG A 6 -4.27 0.04 14.83
CA ARG A 6 -4.11 -1.09 15.76
C ARG A 6 -5.31 -2.03 15.75
N LYS A 7 -6.54 -1.50 15.68
CA LYS A 7 -7.77 -2.32 15.54
C LYS A 7 -7.81 -3.07 14.20
N ALA A 8 -7.45 -2.42 13.10
CA ALA A 8 -7.35 -3.05 11.79
C ALA A 8 -6.29 -4.18 11.77
N LEU A 9 -5.13 -3.94 12.39
CA LEU A 9 -4.09 -4.93 12.55
C LEU A 9 -4.47 -6.04 13.56
N ALA A 10 -5.29 -5.77 14.56
CA ALA A 10 -5.77 -6.77 15.51
C ALA A 10 -6.80 -7.74 14.88
N LEU A 11 -7.52 -7.30 13.85
CA LEU A 11 -8.43 -8.15 13.08
C LEU A 11 -7.69 -9.18 12.22
N LEU A 12 -6.44 -8.91 11.82
CA LEU A 12 -5.58 -9.85 11.10
C LEU A 12 -4.95 -10.89 12.03
N SER A 13 -5.04 -12.17 11.66
CA SER A 13 -4.39 -13.27 12.36
C SER A 13 -2.86 -13.18 12.28
N ARG A 14 -2.14 -13.82 13.22
CA ARG A 14 -0.66 -13.85 13.25
C ARG A 14 -0.04 -14.32 11.92
N LYS A 15 -0.67 -15.30 11.25
CA LYS A 15 -0.22 -15.81 9.95
C LYS A 15 -0.35 -14.77 8.83
N GLU A 16 -1.32 -13.87 8.95
CA GLU A 16 -1.62 -12.84 7.94
C GLU A 16 -0.70 -11.65 8.06
N LYS A 17 -0.33 -11.28 9.29
CA LYS A 17 0.69 -10.25 9.54
C LYS A 17 2.04 -10.63 8.93
N ARG A 18 2.46 -11.89 9.07
CA ARG A 18 3.72 -12.38 8.49
C ARG A 18 3.70 -12.32 6.96
N ARG A 19 2.59 -12.73 6.34
CA ARG A 19 2.42 -12.64 4.87
C ARG A 19 2.35 -11.19 4.39
N GLY A 20 1.67 -10.31 5.14
CA GLY A 20 1.61 -8.88 4.83
C GLY A 20 2.99 -8.22 4.91
N GLY A 21 3.80 -8.56 5.93
CA GLY A 21 5.18 -8.09 6.05
C GLY A 21 6.06 -8.56 4.88
N LEU A 22 5.90 -9.80 4.43
CA LEU A 22 6.61 -10.32 3.25
C LEU A 22 6.23 -9.57 1.97
N VAL A 23 4.93 -9.34 1.73
CA VAL A 23 4.45 -8.56 0.58
C VAL A 23 4.95 -7.12 0.64
N LEU A 24 4.96 -6.51 1.82
CA LEU A 24 5.51 -5.16 2.00
C LEU A 24 7.01 -5.11 1.67
N GLY A 25 7.77 -6.10 2.12
CA GLY A 25 9.18 -6.25 1.75
C GLY A 25 9.38 -6.37 0.25
N MET A 26 8.56 -7.18 -0.43
CA MET A 26 8.59 -7.30 -1.89
C MET A 26 8.31 -5.95 -2.58
N VAL A 27 7.34 -5.17 -2.11
CA VAL A 27 7.03 -3.84 -2.66
C VAL A 27 8.19 -2.87 -2.51
N ILE A 28 8.88 -2.88 -1.37
CA ILE A 28 10.07 -2.04 -1.16
C ILE A 28 11.18 -2.43 -2.14
N VAL A 29 11.47 -3.73 -2.27
CA VAL A 29 12.48 -4.21 -3.21
C VAL A 29 12.10 -3.87 -4.66
N MET A 30 10.83 -4.02 -5.03
CA MET A 30 10.32 -3.63 -6.34
C MET A 30 10.57 -2.15 -6.62
N ALA A 31 10.24 -1.25 -5.70
CA ALA A 31 10.45 0.19 -5.88
C ALA A 31 11.94 0.55 -6.04
N VAL A 32 12.82 -0.11 -5.29
CA VAL A 32 14.28 0.07 -5.45
C VAL A 32 14.72 -0.41 -6.83
N LEU A 33 14.33 -1.61 -7.25
CA LEU A 33 14.69 -2.17 -8.55
C LEU A 33 14.20 -1.32 -9.73
N GLU A 34 12.99 -0.78 -9.63
CA GLU A 34 12.45 0.14 -10.63
C GLU A 34 13.28 1.43 -10.71
N THR A 35 13.60 2.01 -9.54
CA THR A 35 14.37 3.24 -9.45
C THR A 35 15.78 3.05 -10.01
N VAL A 36 16.48 1.99 -9.59
CA VAL A 36 17.84 1.67 -10.08
C VAL A 36 17.79 1.32 -11.57
N GLY A 37 16.75 0.61 -12.03
CA GLY A 37 16.50 0.31 -13.44
C GLY A 37 16.45 1.56 -14.30
N VAL A 38 15.63 2.55 -13.93
CA VAL A 38 15.55 3.83 -14.64
C VAL A 38 16.84 4.63 -14.53
N ALA A 39 17.44 4.69 -13.33
CA ALA A 39 18.70 5.41 -13.11
C ALA A 39 19.86 4.83 -13.93
N SER A 40 19.87 3.52 -14.23
CA SER A 40 20.90 2.87 -15.03
C SER A 40 20.95 3.30 -16.49
N VAL A 41 19.86 3.89 -17.02
CA VAL A 41 19.81 4.41 -18.39
C VAL A 41 20.69 5.64 -18.54
N MET A 42 20.80 6.47 -17.49
CA MET A 42 21.57 7.71 -17.51
C MET A 42 23.07 7.51 -17.82
N PRO A 43 23.83 6.63 -17.13
CA PRO A 43 25.23 6.41 -17.45
C PRO A 43 25.43 5.85 -18.87
N PHE A 44 24.54 4.97 -19.33
CA PHE A 44 24.59 4.47 -20.71
C PHE A 44 24.44 5.60 -21.73
N LEU A 45 23.39 6.43 -21.62
CA LEU A 45 23.17 7.54 -22.55
C LEU A 45 24.28 8.58 -22.48
N SER A 46 24.83 8.84 -21.30
CA SER A 46 25.91 9.81 -21.12
C SER A 46 27.18 9.38 -21.85
N VAL A 47 27.58 8.11 -21.75
CA VAL A 47 28.78 7.61 -22.42
C VAL A 47 28.54 7.43 -23.92
N LEU A 48 27.35 6.98 -24.31
CA LEU A 48 26.98 6.86 -25.73
C LEU A 48 27.00 8.21 -26.46
N GLY A 49 26.52 9.28 -25.80
CA GLY A 49 26.49 10.62 -26.37
C GLY A 49 27.83 11.35 -26.33
N ASN A 50 28.67 11.06 -25.33
CA ASN A 50 30.04 11.59 -25.23
C ASN A 50 30.98 10.54 -24.59
N PRO A 51 31.74 9.79 -25.40
CA PRO A 51 32.69 8.77 -24.91
C PRO A 51 33.75 9.32 -23.95
N GLU A 52 34.12 10.60 -24.04
CA GLU A 52 35.13 11.23 -23.17
C GLU A 52 34.69 11.32 -21.70
N VAL A 53 33.38 11.20 -21.43
CA VAL A 53 32.84 11.18 -20.06
C VAL A 53 33.39 10.03 -19.22
N VAL A 54 33.80 8.92 -19.83
CA VAL A 54 34.40 7.78 -19.10
C VAL A 54 35.68 8.20 -18.39
N GLN A 55 36.49 9.05 -19.01
CA GLN A 55 37.78 9.48 -18.46
C GLN A 55 37.62 10.67 -17.49
N THR A 56 36.64 11.53 -17.74
CA THR A 56 36.44 12.74 -16.92
C THR A 56 35.62 12.50 -15.65
N ASN A 57 34.73 11.49 -15.65
CA ASN A 57 33.93 11.16 -14.50
C ASN A 57 34.61 10.06 -13.66
N PRO A 58 35.01 10.32 -12.40
CA PRO A 58 35.74 9.36 -11.59
C PRO A 58 34.95 8.08 -11.31
N VAL A 59 33.62 8.17 -11.21
CA VAL A 59 32.76 6.99 -10.97
C VAL A 59 32.76 6.09 -12.20
N LEU A 60 32.59 6.65 -13.40
CA LEU A 60 32.61 5.86 -14.63
C LEU A 60 34.00 5.31 -14.91
N ASN A 61 35.07 6.08 -14.67
CA ASN A 61 36.43 5.62 -14.86
C ASN A 61 36.77 4.44 -13.95
N THR A 62 36.39 4.52 -12.67
CA THR A 62 36.62 3.43 -11.71
C THR A 62 35.91 2.15 -12.13
N VAL A 63 34.69 2.25 -12.66
CA VAL A 63 33.94 1.09 -13.16
C VAL A 63 34.53 0.56 -14.45
N TYR A 64 34.97 1.44 -15.35
CA TYR A 64 35.62 1.08 -16.62
C TYR A 64 36.93 0.31 -16.39
N GLU A 65 37.83 0.88 -15.59
CA GLU A 65 39.12 0.25 -15.24
C GLU A 65 38.93 -0.96 -14.34
N GLY A 66 38.03 -0.89 -13.35
CA GLY A 66 37.77 -1.97 -12.39
C GLY A 66 37.14 -3.22 -13.01
N LEU A 67 36.36 -3.06 -14.09
CA LEU A 67 35.86 -4.18 -14.90
C LEU A 67 36.84 -4.61 -16.01
N GLY A 68 37.97 -3.92 -16.15
CA GLY A 68 39.04 -4.28 -17.08
C GLY A 68 38.73 -3.97 -18.55
N PHE A 69 37.87 -2.99 -18.83
CA PHE A 69 37.57 -2.60 -20.21
C PHE A 69 38.76 -1.88 -20.85
N THR A 70 39.07 -2.23 -22.09
CA THR A 70 40.13 -1.61 -22.89
C THR A 70 39.59 -0.79 -24.07
N SER A 71 38.29 -0.92 -24.37
CA SER A 71 37.59 -0.18 -25.40
C SER A 71 36.33 0.47 -24.83
N VAL A 72 36.13 1.74 -25.15
CA VAL A 72 34.93 2.50 -24.77
C VAL A 72 33.68 1.93 -25.45
N ASP A 73 33.79 1.45 -26.68
CA ASP A 73 32.66 0.82 -27.39
C ASP A 73 32.19 -0.45 -26.68
N ALA A 74 33.13 -1.28 -26.21
CA ALA A 74 32.81 -2.47 -25.43
C ALA A 74 32.15 -2.11 -24.09
N PHE A 75 32.58 -1.01 -23.47
CA PHE A 75 31.99 -0.49 -22.25
C PHE A 75 30.56 0.05 -22.46
N ILE A 76 30.32 0.78 -23.56
CA ILE A 76 28.98 1.23 -23.95
C ILE A 76 28.04 0.05 -24.14
N LEU A 77 28.49 -0.99 -24.86
CA LEU A 77 27.71 -2.20 -25.08
C LEU A 77 27.38 -2.90 -23.76
N ALA A 78 28.35 -3.00 -22.84
CA ALA A 78 28.15 -3.58 -21.53
C ALA A 78 27.18 -2.77 -20.67
N LEU A 79 27.29 -1.44 -20.63
CA LEU A 79 26.35 -0.54 -19.95
C LEU A 79 24.93 -0.70 -20.51
N GLY A 80 24.79 -0.74 -21.83
CA GLY A 80 23.51 -0.95 -22.49
C GLY A 80 22.89 -2.30 -22.15
N ALA A 81 23.67 -3.38 -22.22
CA ALA A 81 23.23 -4.71 -21.85
C ALA A 81 22.85 -4.81 -20.36
N ALA A 82 23.62 -4.17 -19.48
CA ALA A 82 23.34 -4.11 -18.05
C ALA A 82 22.05 -3.34 -17.75
N ALA A 83 21.86 -2.16 -18.35
CA ALA A 83 20.64 -1.37 -18.18
C ALA A 83 19.41 -2.12 -18.70
N PHE A 84 19.52 -2.72 -19.89
CA PHE A 84 18.45 -3.53 -20.46
C PHE A 84 18.12 -4.74 -19.60
N GLY A 85 19.14 -5.49 -19.16
CA GLY A 85 18.97 -6.64 -18.28
C GLY A 85 18.33 -6.26 -16.94
N LEU A 86 18.73 -5.12 -16.37
CA LEU A 86 18.14 -4.60 -15.14
C LEU A 86 16.68 -4.21 -15.33
N ILE A 87 16.33 -3.54 -16.42
CA ILE A 87 14.93 -3.19 -16.74
C ILE A 87 14.07 -4.45 -16.89
N LEU A 88 14.56 -5.47 -17.61
CA LEU A 88 13.86 -6.75 -17.76
C LEU A 88 13.68 -7.45 -16.42
N PHE A 89 14.74 -7.49 -15.60
CA PHE A 89 14.68 -8.07 -14.27
C PHE A 89 13.69 -7.33 -13.36
N SER A 90 13.70 -6.00 -13.37
CA SER A 90 12.76 -5.17 -12.62
C SER A 90 11.32 -5.41 -13.08
N ALA A 91 11.08 -5.54 -14.38
CA ALA A 91 9.75 -5.87 -14.92
C ALA A 91 9.28 -7.25 -14.48
N PHE A 92 10.16 -8.25 -14.50
CA PHE A 92 9.86 -9.59 -13.97
C PHE A 92 9.51 -9.55 -12.48
N PHE A 93 10.34 -8.88 -11.67
CA PHE A 93 10.12 -8.78 -10.23
C PHE A 93 8.85 -7.98 -9.88
N ARG A 94 8.54 -6.95 -10.66
CA ARG A 94 7.27 -6.20 -10.61
C ARG A 94 6.09 -7.14 -10.81
N SER A 95 6.12 -7.96 -11.87
CA SER A 95 5.06 -8.95 -12.14
C SER A 95 4.87 -9.93 -10.97
N LEU A 96 5.97 -10.48 -10.45
CA LEU A 96 5.95 -11.36 -9.27
C LEU A 96 5.34 -10.68 -8.03
N THR A 97 5.70 -9.42 -7.79
CA THR A 97 5.21 -8.64 -6.66
C THR A 97 3.71 -8.36 -6.79
N HIS A 98 3.24 -7.97 -7.98
CA HIS A 98 1.81 -7.80 -8.24
C HIS A 98 1.02 -9.09 -8.06
N TYR A 99 1.55 -10.22 -8.51
CA TYR A 99 0.93 -11.52 -8.29
C TYR A 99 0.79 -11.83 -6.79
N ALA A 100 1.87 -11.66 -6.02
CA ALA A 100 1.87 -11.88 -4.58
C ALA A 100 0.89 -10.95 -3.85
N MET A 101 0.83 -9.68 -4.26
CA MET A 101 -0.09 -8.69 -3.71
C MET A 101 -1.55 -9.05 -4.02
N ASN A 102 -1.86 -9.44 -5.26
CA ASN A 102 -3.21 -9.83 -5.65
C ASN A 102 -3.66 -11.11 -4.91
N ARG A 103 -2.76 -12.09 -4.77
CA ARG A 103 -3.00 -13.30 -3.97
C ARG A 103 -3.27 -12.96 -2.51
N PHE A 104 -2.51 -12.04 -1.93
CA PHE A 104 -2.73 -11.57 -0.56
C PHE A 104 -4.11 -10.93 -0.41
N VAL A 105 -4.46 -9.97 -1.28
CA VAL A 105 -5.76 -9.29 -1.27
C VAL A 105 -6.91 -10.28 -1.42
N ALA A 106 -6.84 -11.22 -2.36
CA ALA A 106 -7.87 -12.25 -2.55
C ALA A 106 -8.10 -13.10 -1.29
N MET A 107 -7.01 -13.53 -0.62
CA MET A 107 -7.11 -14.27 0.64
C MET A 107 -7.70 -13.44 1.78
N ARG A 108 -7.45 -12.12 1.82
CA ARG A 108 -8.01 -11.22 2.84
C ARG A 108 -9.49 -10.95 2.60
N ARG A 109 -9.90 -10.74 1.35
CA ARG A 109 -11.31 -10.52 0.96
C ARG A 109 -12.21 -11.64 1.47
N HIS A 110 -11.82 -12.90 1.28
CA HIS A 110 -12.61 -14.05 1.71
C HIS A 110 -12.74 -14.13 3.25
N SER A 111 -11.64 -13.97 3.97
CA SER A 111 -11.63 -14.05 5.44
C SER A 111 -12.40 -12.91 6.11
N ILE A 112 -12.30 -11.69 5.58
CA ILE A 112 -13.01 -10.52 6.12
C ILE A 112 -14.50 -10.62 5.78
N GLY A 113 -14.84 -10.96 4.54
CA GLY A 113 -16.22 -11.13 4.10
C GLY A 113 -16.99 -12.14 4.95
N LYS A 114 -16.36 -13.30 5.23
CA LYS A 114 -16.96 -14.33 6.10
C LYS A 114 -17.24 -13.81 7.51
N ARG A 115 -16.28 -13.12 8.13
CA ARG A 115 -16.43 -12.57 9.49
C ARG A 115 -17.51 -11.49 9.58
N VAL A 116 -17.59 -10.61 8.58
CA VAL A 116 -18.63 -9.57 8.51
C VAL A 116 -20.01 -10.20 8.37
N LEU A 117 -20.14 -11.22 7.50
CA LEU A 117 -21.40 -11.94 7.32
C LEU A 117 -21.81 -12.69 8.60
N GLU A 118 -20.88 -13.42 9.24
CA GLU A 118 -21.12 -14.11 10.51
C GLU A 118 -21.59 -13.12 11.61
N MET A 119 -20.97 -11.93 11.70
CA MET A 119 -21.42 -10.88 12.62
C MET A 119 -22.81 -10.32 12.26
N ALA A 120 -23.12 -10.17 10.97
CA ALA A 120 -24.41 -9.66 10.52
C ALA A 120 -25.54 -10.65 10.79
N THR A 121 -25.32 -11.95 10.57
CA THR A 121 -26.34 -13.01 10.76
C THR A 121 -26.57 -13.32 12.24
N GLY A 122 -25.58 -13.10 13.12
CA GLY A 122 -25.71 -13.24 14.56
C GLY A 122 -26.44 -12.09 15.27
N GLN A 123 -26.82 -11.01 14.57
CA GLN A 123 -27.60 -9.93 15.18
C GLN A 123 -29.07 -10.33 15.37
N PRO A 124 -29.66 -10.08 16.57
CA PRO A 124 -31.10 -10.24 16.77
C PRO A 124 -31.85 -9.35 15.77
N HIS A 125 -32.70 -9.95 14.95
CA HIS A 125 -33.36 -9.28 13.82
C HIS A 125 -34.26 -8.11 14.25
N GLY A 126 -34.52 -7.93 15.56
CA GLY A 126 -35.24 -6.78 16.11
C GLY A 126 -34.45 -5.45 16.13
N ALA A 127 -33.11 -5.49 16.18
CA ALA A 127 -32.30 -4.27 16.28
C ALA A 127 -32.17 -3.51 14.96
N VAL A 128 -32.09 -4.22 13.83
CA VAL A 128 -32.00 -3.61 12.49
C VAL A 128 -33.34 -2.99 12.08
N LEU A 129 -34.46 -3.63 12.43
CA LEU A 129 -35.81 -3.13 12.12
C LEU A 129 -36.22 -1.93 12.99
N SER A 130 -35.75 -1.86 14.23
CA SER A 130 -35.98 -0.70 15.12
C SER A 130 -35.26 0.56 14.67
N GLY A 131 -34.20 0.45 13.85
CA GLY A 131 -33.47 1.59 13.29
C GLY A 131 -34.11 2.17 12.03
N SER A 132 -34.78 1.34 11.22
CA SER A 132 -35.51 1.80 10.01
C SER A 132 -36.94 2.23 10.29
N GLN A 133 -37.54 1.79 11.41
CA GLN A 133 -38.83 2.23 11.90
C GLN A 133 -38.68 3.13 13.13
N ALA A 134 -37.78 4.11 13.11
CA ALA A 134 -37.93 5.24 14.01
C ALA A 134 -39.10 6.07 13.48
N PRO A 135 -40.29 6.04 14.11
CA PRO A 135 -41.38 6.80 13.57
C PRO A 135 -41.10 8.27 13.92
N ALA A 136 -40.94 9.11 12.90
CA ALA A 136 -40.72 10.56 13.03
C ALA A 136 -41.86 11.33 13.74
N HIS A 137 -42.81 10.64 14.38
CA HIS A 137 -43.92 11.22 15.14
C HIS A 137 -43.73 11.19 16.66
N LEU A 138 -42.68 10.53 17.20
CA LEU A 138 -42.49 10.39 18.66
C LEU A 138 -41.54 11.40 19.31
N GLU A 139 -41.17 12.49 18.63
CA GLU A 139 -40.45 13.61 19.29
C GLU A 139 -41.38 14.75 19.74
N SER A 140 -42.64 14.83 19.30
CA SER A 140 -43.52 15.94 19.69
C SER A 140 -44.20 15.76 21.06
N THR A 141 -44.41 14.51 21.52
CA THR A 141 -45.15 14.23 22.75
C THR A 141 -44.27 14.22 24.01
N ALA A 142 -42.98 13.90 23.88
CA ALA A 142 -42.02 13.92 25.00
C ALA A 142 -41.65 15.34 25.45
N TRP A 143 -41.62 16.32 24.53
CA TRP A 143 -41.37 17.73 24.86
C TRP A 143 -42.55 18.43 25.51
N PHE A 144 -43.80 18.02 25.21
CA PHE A 144 -45.00 18.66 25.75
C PHE A 144 -45.28 18.29 27.22
N SER A 145 -44.99 17.04 27.63
CA SER A 145 -45.19 16.60 29.03
C SER A 145 -44.22 17.24 30.02
N ARG A 146 -43.06 17.71 29.56
CA ARG A 146 -42.03 18.33 30.41
C ARG A 146 -42.21 19.84 30.59
N ARG A 147 -43.09 20.50 29.80
CA ARG A 147 -43.34 21.95 29.87
C ARG A 147 -44.61 22.34 30.64
N GLN A 148 -45.44 21.38 31.06
CA GLN A 148 -46.63 21.64 31.89
C GLN A 148 -46.43 21.41 33.40
N ARG A 149 -45.26 20.93 33.85
CA ARG A 149 -44.90 20.92 35.28
C ARG A 149 -44.20 22.23 35.68
N MET A 150 -44.96 23.32 35.70
CA MET A 150 -44.70 24.48 36.55
C MET A 150 -45.65 24.37 37.75
N PRO A 151 -45.19 24.24 39.00
CA PRO A 151 -46.04 24.55 40.14
C PRO A 151 -45.99 26.07 40.36
N GLY A 152 -47.10 26.73 40.03
CA GLY A 152 -47.39 28.06 40.52
C GLY A 152 -47.68 28.01 42.02
N ARG A 153 -46.93 28.84 42.76
CA ARG A 153 -47.38 29.72 43.86
C ARG A 153 -47.79 29.08 45.20
N GLY A 154 -47.18 29.56 46.30
CA GLY A 154 -47.82 29.54 47.62
C GLY A 154 -46.92 29.78 48.84
N SER A 155 -47.06 30.97 49.45
CA SER A 155 -46.82 31.35 50.85
C SER A 155 -45.40 31.33 51.46
N ARG A 156 -44.82 32.51 51.62
CA ARG A 156 -44.75 33.21 52.92
C ARG A 156 -44.79 34.71 52.69
#